data_AF-A0A4Q1UF51-F1
#
_entry.id   AF-A0A4Q1UF51-F1
#
_cell.length_a   1.000
_cell.length_b   1.000
_cell.length_c   1.000
_cell.angle_alpha   90.00
_cell.angle_beta   90.00
_cell.angle_gamma   90.00
#
_symmetry.space_group_name_H-M   'P 1'
#
loop_
_entity.id
_entity.type
_entity.pdbx_description
1 polymer ?
#
loop_
_entity_poly.entity_id
_entity_poly.type
_entity_poly.pdbx_seq_one_letter_code
_entity_poly.pdbx_strand_id
1 'polypeptide(L)'
;MVSGQTSISSKREGGGVDPNRFLFFGSRARAPSGNIVTALAGTNYYCCKIVVPSPQFVTRTFKFHLPGFASTEGGNSPQETTVTGTIGAPGNSVIADALYARISGVFYQCTFGGNNSVTVVDQTNGQWTDDLTTPDVPPETDIELWLFYHVAVGEKIWPVYRIQKHRGERIWGANDNASLLGFMADPLADSTPALDTGYGAQSQPQYYAPDCFMLAKGDWDGRPVVLAFVDSIGESRQEFSAAADARGMLGWLRRYLDKDAGIGRIPFCMIGMPGAGSVREYTGTGAAIATRRRDIIREIVAFNGGKWPFTVIVNQLGQNDTSTLYNTWFNTNYRSNVTRIRTEYPGVKIVAFPPLGRTDIQRTITLTSVGTVATATVATGTAGLQSGQTLSIAGATPTAYNGSYVITVIDANTFTYNFAGGTSPATGTIRANDLGLNANYQLYTAQNSYPADGTDASGKWRLRADILAKTSACCDDAIDTYAAWVSGVKAGAWPGMLEFPSTTLTAQSGTDGVATYTTITVADASKYRPEQPLNIYSGPEGLARLSTQTIVSIAGNVITTTGSAVVLPIGSVVRPSAAPQESSTPVSLVHPYPIMVDWIVGKMDQGEKVKLVA
;
A
#
# COMPACT_ATOMS: atom_id res chain seq x y z
N MET A 1 52.84 -0.96 -1.30
CA MET A 1 52.59 -2.39 -1.00
C MET A 1 51.08 -2.62 -1.06
N VAL A 2 50.63 -3.63 -1.80
CA VAL A 2 49.21 -3.94 -1.97
C VAL A 2 48.77 -4.88 -0.85
N SER A 3 47.86 -4.44 0.02
CA SER A 3 47.20 -5.31 1.01
C SER A 3 45.83 -5.73 0.48
N GLY A 4 45.75 -6.92 -0.10
CA GLY A 4 44.50 -7.45 -0.62
C GLY A 4 43.51 -7.77 0.52
N GLN A 5 42.31 -7.20 0.46
CA GLN A 5 41.16 -7.78 1.15
C GLN A 5 40.71 -9.00 0.33
N THR A 6 41.04 -10.19 0.82
CA THR A 6 40.43 -11.43 0.35
C THR A 6 38.95 -11.40 0.68
N SER A 7 38.10 -11.30 -0.36
CA SER A 7 36.67 -11.51 -0.21
C SER A 7 36.42 -12.96 0.18
N ILE A 8 36.03 -13.19 1.43
CA ILE A 8 35.61 -14.50 1.89
C ILE A 8 34.23 -14.79 1.29
N SER A 9 34.26 -15.34 0.08
CA SER A 9 33.13 -16.04 -0.55
C SER A 9 32.83 -17.31 0.25
N SER A 10 32.20 -17.14 1.41
CA SER A 10 31.58 -18.25 2.13
C SER A 10 30.30 -18.65 1.40
N LYS A 11 30.45 -19.44 0.33
CA LYS A 11 29.39 -20.38 -0.04
C LYS A 11 29.06 -21.17 1.22
N ARG A 12 27.90 -20.89 1.82
CA ARG A 12 27.37 -21.74 2.88
C ARG A 12 27.13 -23.11 2.26
N GLU A 13 27.85 -24.12 2.73
CA GLU A 13 27.47 -25.52 2.54
C GLU A 13 26.24 -25.81 3.42
N GLY A 14 25.10 -25.26 3.01
CA GLY A 14 23.78 -25.63 3.51
C GLY A 14 23.19 -26.71 2.61
N GLY A 15 22.85 -27.86 3.18
CA GLY A 15 22.28 -28.96 2.40
C GLY A 15 20.88 -28.68 1.86
N GLY A 16 20.52 -29.32 0.76
CA GLY A 16 19.11 -29.57 0.41
C GLY A 16 18.36 -28.51 -0.40
N VAL A 17 19.03 -27.73 -1.25
CA VAL A 17 18.33 -26.92 -2.25
C VAL A 17 17.89 -27.76 -3.45
N ASP A 18 16.63 -27.59 -3.86
CA ASP A 18 16.02 -28.29 -4.99
C ASP A 18 15.92 -27.35 -6.20
N PRO A 19 16.82 -27.46 -7.21
CA PRO A 19 16.84 -26.55 -8.35
C PRO A 19 15.63 -26.74 -9.30
N ASN A 20 14.89 -27.85 -9.16
CA ASN A 20 13.71 -28.15 -9.99
C ASN A 20 12.39 -27.66 -9.36
N ARG A 21 12.44 -27.10 -8.15
CA ARG A 21 11.28 -26.54 -7.46
C ARG A 21 10.97 -25.15 -7.99
N PHE A 22 9.76 -24.96 -8.52
CA PHE A 22 9.21 -23.63 -8.77
C PHE A 22 8.98 -22.89 -7.45
N LEU A 23 9.52 -21.68 -7.36
CA LEU A 23 9.38 -20.78 -6.21
C LEU A 23 8.83 -19.43 -6.67
N PHE A 24 8.14 -18.73 -5.78
CA PHE A 24 7.71 -17.35 -6.04
C PHE A 24 8.90 -16.42 -6.17
N PHE A 25 8.88 -15.54 -7.19
CA PHE A 25 9.98 -14.60 -7.45
C PHE A 25 9.54 -13.15 -7.73
N GLY A 26 8.36 -12.95 -8.34
CA GLY A 26 7.91 -11.66 -8.88
C GLY A 26 7.57 -10.64 -7.80
N SER A 27 8.59 -9.94 -7.28
CA SER A 27 8.44 -9.14 -6.05
C SER A 27 7.64 -7.83 -6.24
N ARG A 28 7.32 -7.43 -7.48
CA ARG A 28 6.35 -6.35 -7.78
C ARG A 28 4.92 -6.86 -8.10
N ALA A 29 4.71 -8.18 -8.11
CA ALA A 29 3.44 -8.79 -8.53
C ALA A 29 2.30 -8.60 -7.52
N ARG A 30 1.06 -8.75 -8.00
CA ARG A 30 -0.15 -8.38 -7.26
C ARG A 30 -1.32 -9.32 -7.53
N ALA A 31 -2.12 -9.61 -6.50
CA ALA A 31 -3.35 -10.39 -6.63
C ALA A 31 -4.43 -9.61 -7.40
N PRO A 32 -5.25 -10.29 -8.24
CA PRO A 32 -6.29 -9.62 -9.04
C PRO A 32 -7.35 -9.03 -8.13
N SER A 33 -7.45 -7.70 -8.10
CA SER A 33 -8.30 -6.92 -7.20
C SER A 33 -8.33 -5.44 -7.58
N GLY A 34 -9.43 -4.75 -7.29
CA GLY A 34 -9.53 -3.28 -7.37
C GLY A 34 -10.55 -2.76 -8.38
N ASN A 35 -10.28 -1.59 -8.96
CA ASN A 35 -11.25 -0.83 -9.76
C ASN A 35 -11.39 -1.42 -11.16
N ILE A 36 -12.60 -1.88 -11.48
CA ILE A 36 -12.96 -2.43 -12.79
C ILE A 36 -13.24 -1.30 -13.77
N VAL A 37 -12.58 -1.35 -14.93
CA VAL A 37 -12.87 -0.48 -16.08
C VAL A 37 -13.60 -1.23 -17.20
N THR A 38 -14.25 -0.49 -18.09
CA THR A 38 -15.06 -1.04 -19.19
C THR A 38 -14.33 -0.87 -20.51
N ALA A 39 -14.28 -1.90 -21.33
CA ALA A 39 -13.63 -1.84 -22.64
C ALA A 39 -14.37 -0.88 -23.58
N LEU A 40 -13.63 0.05 -24.18
CA LEU A 40 -14.16 1.10 -25.06
C LEU A 40 -13.91 0.73 -26.52
N ALA A 41 -14.84 1.09 -27.41
CA ALA A 41 -14.59 1.08 -28.85
C ALA A 41 -13.36 1.96 -29.17
N GLY A 42 -12.54 1.54 -30.14
CA GLY A 42 -11.28 2.21 -30.46
C GLY A 42 -10.06 1.65 -29.72
N THR A 43 -10.24 0.98 -28.58
CA THR A 43 -9.15 0.56 -27.68
C THR A 43 -9.38 -0.81 -27.02
N ASN A 44 -10.25 -1.65 -27.58
CA ASN A 44 -10.65 -2.93 -26.96
C ASN A 44 -9.64 -4.08 -27.13
N TYR A 45 -8.58 -3.87 -27.90
CA TYR A 45 -7.33 -4.64 -27.81
C TYR A 45 -6.34 -3.87 -26.94
N TYR A 46 -5.63 -4.58 -26.08
CA TYR A 46 -4.74 -4.05 -25.06
C TYR A 46 -3.35 -4.70 -25.12
N CYS A 47 -2.31 -3.90 -24.93
CA CYS A 47 -0.97 -4.38 -24.59
C CYS A 47 -0.60 -3.84 -23.21
N CYS A 48 -0.61 -4.72 -22.22
CA CYS A 48 -0.25 -4.40 -20.84
C CYS A 48 1.19 -4.85 -20.57
N LYS A 49 2.06 -3.89 -20.31
CA LYS A 49 3.47 -4.10 -19.96
C LYS A 49 3.68 -3.84 -18.47
N ILE A 50 4.04 -4.88 -17.74
CA ILE A 50 4.49 -4.79 -16.34
C ILE A 50 5.98 -5.15 -16.24
N VAL A 51 6.63 -4.74 -15.15
CA VAL A 51 8.05 -5.04 -14.90
C VAL A 51 8.18 -5.66 -13.51
N VAL A 52 8.78 -6.84 -13.42
CA VAL A 52 9.01 -7.56 -12.15
C VAL A 52 10.49 -7.87 -11.95
N PRO A 53 11.09 -7.50 -10.81
CA PRO A 53 12.49 -7.77 -10.52
C PRO A 53 12.70 -9.23 -10.13
N SER A 54 13.78 -9.84 -10.62
CA SER A 54 14.24 -11.17 -10.20
C SER A 54 14.87 -11.12 -8.79
N PRO A 55 15.00 -12.28 -8.11
CA PRO A 55 15.57 -12.38 -6.77
C PRO A 55 17.11 -12.30 -6.83
N GLN A 56 17.81 -12.31 -5.68
CA GLN A 56 19.29 -12.32 -5.67
C GLN A 56 19.91 -13.70 -5.92
N PHE A 57 19.29 -14.53 -6.77
CA PHE A 57 19.82 -15.79 -7.26
C PHE A 57 19.44 -15.98 -8.73
N VAL A 58 20.19 -16.81 -9.46
CA VAL A 58 19.96 -17.05 -10.89
C VAL A 58 18.61 -17.73 -11.10
N THR A 59 17.81 -17.21 -12.04
CA THR A 59 16.55 -17.84 -12.48
C THR A 59 16.66 -18.27 -13.95
N ARG A 60 15.89 -19.27 -14.38
CA ARG A 60 16.11 -19.93 -15.69
C ARG A 60 14.86 -20.46 -16.37
N THR A 61 13.95 -21.08 -15.61
CA THR A 61 12.67 -21.59 -16.14
C THR A 61 11.52 -20.93 -15.40
N PHE A 62 10.61 -20.31 -16.14
CA PHE A 62 9.52 -19.51 -15.60
C PHE A 62 8.15 -20.12 -15.89
N LYS A 63 7.19 -19.81 -15.01
CA LYS A 63 5.75 -19.97 -15.26
C LYS A 63 5.02 -18.71 -14.82
N PHE A 64 4.03 -18.31 -15.62
CA PHE A 64 3.16 -17.17 -15.34
C PHE A 64 1.71 -17.61 -15.30
N HIS A 65 0.93 -16.97 -14.43
CA HIS A 65 -0.49 -17.26 -14.24
C HIS A 65 -1.33 -16.06 -14.70
N LEU A 66 -2.31 -16.32 -15.56
CA LEU A 66 -3.34 -15.37 -15.98
C LEU A 66 -4.62 -15.68 -15.19
N PRO A 67 -5.02 -14.87 -14.18
CA PRO A 67 -6.12 -15.23 -13.30
C PRO A 67 -7.46 -15.21 -14.01
N GLY A 68 -8.31 -16.20 -13.72
CA GLY A 68 -9.69 -16.32 -14.20
C GLY A 68 -10.74 -15.57 -13.36
N PHE A 69 -10.31 -14.69 -12.46
CA PHE A 69 -11.13 -14.07 -11.42
C PHE A 69 -10.50 -12.75 -10.95
N ALA A 70 -11.25 -11.98 -10.15
CA ALA A 70 -10.70 -10.92 -9.33
C ALA A 70 -11.43 -10.83 -7.98
N SER A 71 -10.78 -10.17 -7.03
CA SER A 71 -11.17 -10.07 -5.63
C SER A 71 -11.72 -8.68 -5.29
N THR A 72 -12.71 -8.63 -4.41
CA THR A 72 -13.25 -7.38 -3.85
C THR A 72 -12.20 -6.65 -3.03
N GLU A 73 -12.07 -5.33 -3.21
CA GLU A 73 -11.42 -4.44 -2.26
C GLU A 73 -12.47 -3.81 -1.31
N GLY A 74 -12.15 -3.67 -0.03
CA GLY A 74 -13.03 -3.09 1.00
C GLY A 74 -13.80 -4.10 1.83
N GLY A 75 -15.10 -3.84 2.05
CA GLY A 75 -15.87 -4.45 3.15
C GLY A 75 -16.00 -5.98 3.12
N ASN A 76 -15.98 -6.60 1.93
CA ASN A 76 -16.13 -8.05 1.75
C ASN A 76 -14.82 -8.78 1.38
N SER A 77 -13.69 -8.07 1.28
CA SER A 77 -12.40 -8.70 0.95
C SER A 77 -12.09 -9.86 1.91
N PRO A 78 -11.61 -11.01 1.41
CA PRO A 78 -11.10 -11.26 0.04
C PRO A 78 -12.07 -11.70 -1.07
N GLN A 79 -13.40 -11.62 -0.90
CA GLN A 79 -14.41 -12.20 -1.81
C GLN A 79 -14.03 -12.21 -3.32
N GLU A 80 -13.99 -13.39 -3.95
CA GLU A 80 -13.51 -13.62 -5.32
C GLU A 80 -14.65 -13.59 -6.37
N THR A 81 -15.56 -12.59 -6.26
CA THR A 81 -16.75 -12.45 -7.14
C THR A 81 -16.71 -11.30 -8.14
N THR A 82 -15.70 -10.41 -8.14
CA THR A 82 -15.91 -9.07 -8.72
C THR A 82 -16.06 -9.05 -10.24
N VAL A 83 -15.64 -10.11 -10.94
CA VAL A 83 -15.85 -10.26 -12.37
C VAL A 83 -17.16 -11.01 -12.62
N THR A 84 -18.24 -10.25 -12.74
CA THR A 84 -19.47 -10.70 -13.40
C THR A 84 -19.86 -9.68 -14.47
N GLY A 85 -19.68 -10.05 -15.73
CA GLY A 85 -20.65 -9.60 -16.75
C GLY A 85 -22.05 -10.00 -16.28
N THR A 86 -23.07 -9.21 -16.61
CA THR A 86 -24.43 -9.30 -16.03
C THR A 86 -24.87 -10.74 -15.79
N ILE A 87 -25.07 -11.13 -14.51
CA ILE A 87 -25.40 -12.49 -14.10
C ILE A 87 -26.64 -12.96 -14.89
N GLY A 88 -26.45 -13.89 -15.84
CA GLY A 88 -27.51 -14.39 -16.71
C GLY A 88 -27.11 -14.72 -18.14
N ALA A 89 -25.94 -14.28 -18.64
CA ALA A 89 -25.43 -14.64 -19.96
C ALA A 89 -23.90 -14.82 -19.97
N PRO A 90 -23.34 -15.74 -20.77
CA PRO A 90 -21.89 -15.89 -20.89
C PRO A 90 -21.30 -14.71 -21.70
N GLY A 91 -20.16 -14.15 -21.33
CA GLY A 91 -19.33 -14.41 -20.16
C GLY A 91 -18.07 -13.55 -20.30
N ASN A 92 -17.61 -12.92 -19.23
CA ASN A 92 -16.66 -11.79 -19.31
C ASN A 92 -15.20 -12.24 -19.51
N SER A 93 -15.01 -13.31 -20.28
CA SER A 93 -13.76 -14.04 -20.52
C SER A 93 -12.77 -13.19 -21.33
N VAL A 94 -11.47 -13.30 -21.01
CA VAL A 94 -10.42 -12.55 -21.69
C VAL A 94 -9.68 -13.46 -22.67
N ILE A 95 -9.50 -13.01 -23.91
CA ILE A 95 -8.64 -13.71 -24.86
C ILE A 95 -7.25 -13.10 -24.77
N ALA A 96 -6.28 -13.87 -24.29
CA ALA A 96 -4.87 -13.53 -24.36
C ALA A 96 -4.35 -13.90 -25.76
N ASP A 97 -4.09 -12.88 -26.58
CA ASP A 97 -3.60 -13.04 -27.96
C ASP A 97 -2.13 -13.46 -28.01
N ALA A 98 -1.31 -12.95 -27.08
CA ALA A 98 0.06 -13.36 -26.85
C ALA A 98 0.56 -12.92 -25.47
N LEU A 99 1.48 -13.69 -24.88
CA LEU A 99 2.25 -13.28 -23.70
C LEU A 99 3.74 -13.43 -24.00
N TYR A 100 4.51 -12.36 -23.83
CA TYR A 100 5.98 -12.43 -23.91
C TYR A 100 6.62 -12.07 -22.56
N ALA A 101 7.68 -12.78 -22.20
CA ALA A 101 8.64 -12.30 -21.22
C ALA A 101 9.82 -11.67 -21.96
N ARG A 102 10.19 -10.43 -21.60
CA ARG A 102 11.37 -9.76 -22.15
C ARG A 102 12.44 -9.66 -21.07
N ILE A 103 13.58 -10.30 -21.33
CA ILE A 103 14.67 -10.48 -20.38
C ILE A 103 15.96 -10.04 -21.05
N SER A 104 16.71 -9.14 -20.42
CA SER A 104 17.95 -8.56 -20.97
C SER A 104 17.79 -8.01 -22.41
N GLY A 105 16.60 -7.47 -22.71
CA GLY A 105 16.23 -6.92 -24.01
C GLY A 105 15.62 -7.92 -25.02
N VAL A 106 15.81 -9.23 -24.81
CA VAL A 106 15.32 -10.30 -25.70
C VAL A 106 13.89 -10.69 -25.34
N PHE A 107 13.00 -10.78 -26.33
CA PHE A 107 11.63 -11.26 -26.16
C PHE A 107 11.54 -12.79 -26.30
N TYR A 108 10.87 -13.43 -25.36
CA TYR A 108 10.57 -14.86 -25.33
C TYR A 108 9.06 -15.06 -25.28
N GLN A 109 8.49 -15.73 -26.28
CA GLN A 109 7.07 -16.08 -26.34
C GLN A 109 6.74 -17.13 -25.29
N CYS A 110 5.74 -16.87 -24.45
CA CYS A 110 5.12 -17.88 -23.59
C CYS A 110 4.04 -18.63 -24.37
N THR A 111 3.85 -19.91 -24.08
CA THR A 111 2.81 -20.75 -24.68
C THR A 111 1.85 -21.31 -23.63
N PHE A 112 0.68 -21.77 -24.08
CA PHE A 112 -0.38 -22.37 -23.30
C PHE A 112 -0.79 -23.69 -23.97
N GLY A 113 -0.29 -24.83 -23.46
CA GLY A 113 -0.47 -26.12 -24.13
C GLY A 113 0.12 -26.16 -25.54
N GLY A 114 1.23 -25.45 -25.77
CA GLY A 114 1.88 -25.28 -27.07
C GLY A 114 1.31 -24.19 -27.99
N ASN A 115 0.24 -23.48 -27.58
CA ASN A 115 -0.35 -22.39 -28.36
C ASN A 115 0.14 -21.02 -27.87
N ASN A 116 0.26 -20.03 -28.76
CA ASN A 116 0.66 -18.67 -28.37
C ASN A 116 -0.45 -17.87 -27.66
N SER A 117 -1.71 -18.26 -27.88
CA SER A 117 -2.91 -17.61 -27.35
C SER A 117 -3.77 -18.56 -26.51
N VAL A 118 -4.60 -18.00 -25.62
CA VAL A 118 -5.54 -18.77 -24.79
C VAL A 118 -6.76 -17.93 -24.40
N THR A 119 -7.93 -18.55 -24.32
CA THR A 119 -9.11 -17.95 -23.69
C THR A 119 -9.06 -18.23 -22.19
N VAL A 120 -8.93 -17.18 -21.38
CA VAL A 120 -9.06 -17.26 -19.93
C VAL A 120 -10.53 -17.07 -19.57
N VAL A 121 -11.17 -18.14 -19.13
CA VAL A 121 -12.61 -18.17 -18.83
C VAL A 121 -12.90 -17.49 -17.50
N ASP A 122 -13.97 -16.68 -17.44
CA ASP A 122 -14.37 -16.01 -16.21
C ASP A 122 -14.84 -16.97 -15.12
N GLN A 123 -14.61 -16.60 -13.87
CA GLN A 123 -14.89 -17.41 -12.68
C GLN A 123 -14.19 -18.79 -12.69
N THR A 124 -12.99 -18.85 -13.26
CA THR A 124 -12.06 -20.00 -13.15
C THR A 124 -10.86 -19.63 -12.29
N ASN A 125 -9.95 -20.58 -12.05
CA ASN A 125 -8.67 -20.27 -11.40
C ASN A 125 -7.82 -19.38 -12.31
N GLY A 126 -7.75 -19.74 -13.60
CA GLY A 126 -7.02 -18.99 -14.61
C GLY A 126 -6.43 -19.92 -15.66
N GLN A 127 -5.34 -19.47 -16.27
CA GLN A 127 -4.51 -20.25 -17.20
C GLN A 127 -3.04 -20.09 -16.84
N TRP A 128 -2.31 -21.20 -16.88
CA TRP A 128 -0.86 -21.25 -16.68
C TRP A 128 -0.14 -21.32 -18.01
N THR A 129 1.01 -20.63 -18.11
CA THR A 129 1.94 -20.89 -19.20
C THR A 129 2.59 -22.27 -19.07
N ASP A 130 3.03 -22.80 -20.21
CA ASP A 130 4.03 -23.86 -20.27
C ASP A 130 5.35 -23.40 -19.61
N ASP A 131 6.31 -24.31 -19.43
CA ASP A 131 7.63 -24.00 -18.86
C ASP A 131 8.45 -23.14 -19.85
N LEU A 132 8.55 -21.83 -19.58
CA LEU A 132 9.41 -20.95 -20.37
C LEU A 132 10.86 -21.05 -19.88
N THR A 133 11.70 -21.81 -20.57
CA THR A 133 13.14 -21.90 -20.25
C THR A 133 13.97 -20.95 -21.11
N THR A 134 14.77 -20.12 -20.46
CA THR A 134 15.69 -19.16 -21.09
C THR A 134 17.15 -19.52 -20.73
N PRO A 135 18.14 -18.85 -21.33
CA PRO A 135 19.46 -18.76 -20.72
C PRO A 135 19.38 -18.20 -19.29
N ASP A 136 20.42 -18.43 -18.51
CA ASP A 136 20.56 -17.98 -17.12
C ASP A 136 20.29 -16.47 -16.99
N VAL A 137 19.26 -16.13 -16.21
CA VAL A 137 18.89 -14.76 -15.88
C VAL A 137 19.67 -14.35 -14.64
N PRO A 138 20.52 -13.30 -14.71
CA PRO A 138 21.31 -12.88 -13.57
C PRO A 138 20.43 -12.48 -12.36
N PRO A 139 20.98 -12.60 -11.14
CA PRO A 139 20.38 -12.02 -9.95
C PRO A 139 19.96 -10.57 -10.16
N GLU A 140 18.82 -10.20 -9.56
CA GLU A 140 18.26 -8.85 -9.52
C GLU A 140 17.86 -8.20 -10.87
N THR A 141 17.87 -8.94 -11.97
CA THR A 141 17.43 -8.49 -13.31
C THR A 141 15.94 -8.13 -13.35
N ASP A 142 15.58 -6.97 -13.91
CA ASP A 142 14.19 -6.63 -14.24
C ASP A 142 13.69 -7.45 -15.45
N ILE A 143 12.56 -8.14 -15.28
CA ILE A 143 11.87 -8.92 -16.31
C ILE A 143 10.60 -8.16 -16.70
N GLU A 144 10.45 -7.82 -17.99
CA GLU A 144 9.21 -7.22 -18.48
C GLU A 144 8.23 -8.33 -18.91
N LEU A 145 6.97 -8.26 -18.50
CA LEU A 145 5.90 -9.13 -19.01
C LEU A 145 4.95 -8.32 -19.86
N TRP A 146 4.74 -8.78 -21.08
CA TRP A 146 3.99 -8.11 -22.15
C TRP A 146 2.79 -8.98 -22.52
N LEU A 147 1.62 -8.66 -21.96
CA LEU A 147 0.37 -9.33 -22.27
C LEU A 147 -0.41 -8.56 -23.33
N PHE A 148 -0.59 -9.18 -24.49
CA PHE A 148 -1.51 -8.77 -25.54
C PHE A 148 -2.83 -9.51 -25.32
N TYR A 149 -3.93 -8.77 -25.19
CA TYR A 149 -5.25 -9.35 -24.96
C TYR A 149 -6.38 -8.49 -25.51
N HIS A 150 -7.56 -9.07 -25.69
CA HIS A 150 -8.77 -8.31 -26.00
C HIS A 150 -9.98 -8.77 -25.18
N VAL A 151 -10.94 -7.85 -25.08
CA VAL A 151 -12.22 -7.94 -24.36
C VAL A 151 -13.28 -7.31 -25.26
N ALA A 152 -14.53 -7.77 -25.26
CA ALA A 152 -15.53 -7.17 -26.14
C ALA A 152 -15.89 -5.74 -25.69
N VAL A 153 -16.29 -4.87 -26.61
CA VAL A 153 -16.70 -3.50 -26.28
C VAL A 153 -17.90 -3.54 -25.32
N GLY A 154 -17.80 -2.83 -24.20
CA GLY A 154 -18.82 -2.82 -23.14
C GLY A 154 -18.62 -3.86 -22.02
N GLU A 155 -17.74 -4.85 -22.23
CA GLU A 155 -17.34 -5.80 -21.19
C GLU A 155 -16.30 -5.20 -20.21
N LYS A 156 -15.99 -5.94 -19.16
CA LYS A 156 -15.18 -5.49 -18.02
C LYS A 156 -13.75 -6.03 -18.10
N ILE A 157 -12.77 -5.15 -17.90
CA ILE A 157 -11.36 -5.53 -17.83
C ILE A 157 -11.03 -5.93 -16.40
N TRP A 158 -10.34 -7.06 -16.23
CA TRP A 158 -10.08 -7.64 -14.92
C TRP A 158 -8.94 -6.88 -14.24
N PRO A 159 -9.14 -6.31 -13.03
CA PRO A 159 -8.19 -5.39 -12.43
C PRO A 159 -7.03 -6.15 -11.78
N VAL A 160 -5.81 -5.94 -12.26
CA VAL A 160 -4.59 -6.46 -11.60
C VAL A 160 -3.65 -5.31 -11.27
N TYR A 161 -3.11 -4.61 -12.28
CA TYR A 161 -2.09 -3.57 -12.09
C TYR A 161 -2.62 -2.17 -12.41
N ARG A 162 -2.37 -1.22 -11.48
CA ARG A 162 -2.32 0.21 -11.80
C ARG A 162 -0.96 0.46 -12.46
N ILE A 163 -0.93 1.04 -13.66
CA ILE A 163 0.29 1.13 -14.48
C ILE A 163 1.19 2.28 -14.03
N GLN A 164 2.43 1.99 -13.65
CA GLN A 164 3.36 2.99 -13.11
C GLN A 164 4.50 3.26 -14.10
N LYS A 165 4.42 4.37 -14.84
CA LYS A 165 5.37 4.69 -15.92
C LYS A 165 6.82 4.78 -15.45
N HIS A 166 7.02 5.28 -14.23
CA HIS A 166 8.34 5.40 -13.58
C HIS A 166 8.95 4.05 -13.19
N ARG A 167 8.16 2.97 -13.15
CA ARG A 167 8.60 1.58 -13.00
C ARG A 167 8.85 0.87 -14.35
N GLY A 168 8.83 1.62 -15.46
CA GLY A 168 8.98 1.08 -16.82
C GLY A 168 7.72 0.44 -17.41
N GLU A 169 6.60 0.53 -16.70
CA GLU A 169 5.31 -0.09 -17.06
C GLU A 169 4.53 0.77 -18.04
N ARG A 170 3.70 0.15 -18.89
CA ARG A 170 2.93 0.82 -19.94
C ARG A 170 1.60 0.11 -20.22
N ILE A 171 0.62 0.86 -20.71
CA ILE A 171 -0.61 0.34 -21.30
C ILE A 171 -0.89 1.00 -22.64
N TRP A 172 -1.10 0.18 -23.67
CA TRP A 172 -1.52 0.65 -24.99
C TRP A 172 -2.84 0.00 -25.38
N GLY A 173 -3.66 0.74 -26.13
CA GLY A 173 -4.95 0.28 -26.63
C GLY A 173 -5.13 0.58 -28.11
N ALA A 174 -5.74 -0.35 -28.86
CA ALA A 174 -6.01 -0.24 -30.28
C ALA A 174 -7.31 -0.96 -30.70
N ASN A 175 -7.63 -0.90 -32.00
CA ASN A 175 -8.73 -1.65 -32.61
C ASN A 175 -8.36 -3.10 -32.98
N ASP A 176 -7.06 -3.44 -32.96
CA ASP A 176 -6.53 -4.71 -33.40
C ASP A 176 -5.18 -5.00 -32.73
N ASN A 177 -4.79 -6.29 -32.68
CA ASN A 177 -3.53 -6.72 -32.07
C ASN A 177 -2.28 -6.35 -32.89
N ALA A 178 -2.37 -6.29 -34.22
CA ALA A 178 -1.20 -6.03 -35.07
C ALA A 178 -0.63 -4.62 -34.87
N SER A 179 -1.51 -3.64 -34.69
CA SER A 179 -1.18 -2.27 -34.29
C SER A 179 -0.42 -2.19 -32.95
N LEU A 180 -0.66 -3.12 -32.02
CA LEU A 180 -0.01 -3.13 -30.71
C LEU A 180 1.38 -3.76 -30.73
N LEU A 181 1.61 -4.77 -31.57
CA LEU A 181 2.92 -5.43 -31.69
C LEU A 181 4.05 -4.45 -32.07
N GLY A 182 3.73 -3.34 -32.73
CA GLY A 182 4.68 -2.26 -33.03
C GLY A 182 5.37 -1.67 -31.80
N PHE A 183 4.70 -1.63 -30.63
CA PHE A 183 5.28 -1.11 -29.40
C PHE A 183 6.42 -1.98 -28.83
N MET A 184 6.61 -3.21 -29.30
CA MET A 184 7.79 -4.02 -28.94
C MET A 184 9.11 -3.38 -29.44
N ALA A 185 9.05 -2.52 -30.46
CA ALA A 185 10.20 -1.78 -30.98
C ALA A 185 10.52 -0.50 -30.18
N ASP A 186 9.53 0.10 -29.50
CA ASP A 186 9.73 1.17 -28.51
C ASP A 186 9.10 0.80 -27.15
N PRO A 187 9.84 0.04 -26.32
CA PRO A 187 9.41 -0.41 -24.99
C PRO A 187 9.03 0.67 -23.98
N LEU A 188 9.31 1.95 -24.26
CA LEU A 188 9.06 3.08 -23.36
C LEU A 188 8.13 4.14 -23.95
N ALA A 189 7.62 3.94 -25.17
CA ALA A 189 6.59 4.76 -25.79
C ALA A 189 5.46 5.10 -24.82
N ASP A 190 4.92 6.32 -24.92
CA ASP A 190 3.87 6.77 -24.01
C ASP A 190 2.62 5.89 -24.09
N SER A 191 2.02 5.63 -22.93
CA SER A 191 0.77 4.88 -22.82
C SER A 191 -0.39 5.63 -23.49
N THR A 192 -1.35 4.89 -24.05
CA THR A 192 -2.52 5.48 -24.73
C THR A 192 -3.26 6.43 -23.77
N PRO A 193 -3.38 7.74 -24.08
CA PRO A 193 -3.90 8.73 -23.12
C PRO A 193 -5.32 8.47 -22.62
N ALA A 194 -6.16 7.81 -23.43
CA ALA A 194 -7.52 7.42 -23.03
C ALA A 194 -7.56 6.30 -21.97
N LEU A 195 -6.47 5.55 -21.80
CA LEU A 195 -6.33 4.48 -20.82
C LEU A 195 -5.58 4.99 -19.57
N ASP A 196 -4.53 5.79 -19.75
CA ASP A 196 -3.75 6.35 -18.66
C ASP A 196 -4.39 7.60 -18.03
N THR A 197 -5.57 7.43 -17.45
CA THR A 197 -6.30 8.50 -16.74
C THR A 197 -6.09 8.44 -15.23
N GLY A 198 -6.08 9.58 -14.54
CA GLY A 198 -5.94 9.61 -13.08
C GLY A 198 -4.59 9.10 -12.55
N TYR A 199 -3.52 9.20 -13.34
CA TYR A 199 -2.16 8.83 -12.95
C TYR A 199 -1.75 9.49 -11.62
N GLY A 200 -1.10 8.72 -10.73
CA GLY A 200 -0.72 9.19 -9.39
C GLY A 200 -1.84 9.19 -8.33
N ALA A 201 -3.02 8.63 -8.62
CA ALA A 201 -4.15 8.57 -7.68
C ALA A 201 -4.71 7.14 -7.50
N GLN A 202 -5.39 6.89 -6.36
CA GLN A 202 -6.10 5.62 -6.10
C GLN A 202 -7.13 5.26 -7.19
N SER A 203 -7.68 6.27 -7.88
CA SER A 203 -8.68 6.13 -8.94
C SER A 203 -8.10 5.73 -10.30
N GLN A 204 -6.77 5.62 -10.44
CA GLN A 204 -6.15 5.17 -11.69
C GLN A 204 -6.73 3.81 -12.13
N PRO A 205 -7.11 3.65 -13.42
CA PRO A 205 -7.51 2.37 -13.99
C PRO A 205 -6.55 1.22 -13.70
N GLN A 206 -7.10 0.01 -13.65
CA GLN A 206 -6.34 -1.22 -13.47
C GLN A 206 -6.55 -2.14 -14.67
N TYR A 207 -5.45 -2.72 -15.13
CA TYR A 207 -5.41 -3.53 -16.34
C TYR A 207 -5.03 -4.97 -16.04
N TYR A 208 -5.43 -5.85 -16.96
CA TYR A 208 -5.17 -7.27 -16.90
C TYR A 208 -3.71 -7.58 -17.28
N ALA A 209 -3.06 -8.43 -16.51
CA ALA A 209 -1.71 -8.97 -16.73
C ALA A 209 -1.50 -10.20 -15.82
N PRO A 210 -0.39 -10.94 -15.93
CA PRO A 210 -0.09 -12.05 -15.04
C PRO A 210 0.00 -11.63 -13.56
N ASP A 211 -0.62 -12.39 -12.66
CA ASP A 211 -0.86 -11.99 -11.27
C ASP A 211 0.30 -12.31 -10.31
N CYS A 212 0.03 -12.34 -8.99
CA CYS A 212 1.00 -12.65 -7.96
C CYS A 212 1.62 -14.07 -8.03
N PHE A 213 1.04 -15.01 -8.78
CA PHE A 213 1.52 -16.39 -8.87
C PHE A 213 2.61 -16.57 -9.94
N MET A 214 3.64 -15.71 -9.90
CA MET A 214 4.80 -15.79 -10.79
C MET A 214 5.88 -16.73 -10.23
N LEU A 215 6.31 -17.69 -11.02
CA LEU A 215 7.19 -18.77 -10.60
C LEU A 215 8.49 -18.83 -11.39
N ALA A 216 9.57 -19.18 -10.70
CA ALA A 216 10.86 -19.47 -11.32
C ALA A 216 11.52 -20.71 -10.69
N LYS A 217 12.20 -21.49 -11.52
CA LYS A 217 13.28 -22.42 -11.15
C LYS A 217 14.62 -21.75 -11.39
N GLY A 218 15.66 -22.27 -10.76
CA GLY A 218 17.03 -21.76 -10.91
C GLY A 218 17.92 -22.19 -9.75
N ASP A 219 18.93 -21.39 -9.49
CA ASP A 219 20.00 -21.71 -8.53
C ASP A 219 19.62 -21.18 -7.14
N TRP A 220 18.43 -21.56 -6.66
CA TRP A 220 17.93 -21.17 -5.34
C TRP A 220 18.90 -21.59 -4.25
N ASP A 221 19.23 -20.66 -3.36
CA ASP A 221 20.27 -20.76 -2.34
C ASP A 221 19.74 -21.11 -0.94
N GLY A 222 18.48 -21.54 -0.84
CA GLY A 222 17.85 -21.95 0.41
C GLY A 222 17.32 -20.78 1.25
N ARG A 223 17.45 -19.53 0.78
CA ARG A 223 16.83 -18.36 1.43
C ARG A 223 15.31 -18.54 1.54
N PRO A 224 14.65 -17.93 2.54
CA PRO A 224 13.23 -18.08 2.67
C PRO A 224 12.48 -17.42 1.50
N VAL A 225 11.35 -18.03 1.13
CA VAL A 225 10.40 -17.51 0.14
C VAL A 225 9.04 -17.39 0.84
N VAL A 226 8.44 -16.21 0.78
CA VAL A 226 7.27 -15.84 1.58
C VAL A 226 5.96 -15.99 0.80
N LEU A 227 4.97 -16.64 1.40
CA LEU A 227 3.56 -16.43 1.08
C LEU A 227 2.96 -15.43 2.09
N ALA A 228 2.51 -14.27 1.63
CA ALA A 228 2.07 -13.17 2.50
C ALA A 228 0.55 -12.93 2.43
N PHE A 229 -0.10 -13.05 3.58
CA PHE A 229 -1.47 -12.63 3.84
C PHE A 229 -1.46 -11.19 4.35
N VAL A 230 -2.01 -10.26 3.55
CA VAL A 230 -1.90 -8.80 3.75
C VAL A 230 -3.23 -8.08 3.53
N ASP A 231 -3.36 -6.91 4.15
CA ASP A 231 -4.47 -5.99 3.90
C ASP A 231 -4.01 -4.71 3.19
N SER A 232 -4.78 -3.62 3.25
CA SER A 232 -4.45 -2.34 2.61
C SER A 232 -3.11 -1.74 3.07
N ILE A 233 -2.65 -2.08 4.28
CA ILE A 233 -1.40 -1.59 4.84
C ILE A 233 -0.22 -2.38 4.26
N GLY A 234 -0.29 -3.70 4.22
CA GLY A 234 0.75 -4.54 3.60
C GLY A 234 0.77 -4.45 2.07
N GLU A 235 -0.39 -4.28 1.43
CA GLU A 235 -0.53 -4.22 -0.03
C GLU A 235 -0.19 -2.83 -0.64
N SER A 236 0.16 -1.82 0.16
CA SER A 236 0.59 -0.48 -0.32
C SER A 236 -0.50 0.46 -0.87
N ARG A 237 -1.71 0.44 -0.29
CA ARG A 237 -2.87 1.21 -0.80
C ARG A 237 -2.63 2.70 -1.12
N GLN A 238 -1.68 3.38 -0.46
CA GLN A 238 -1.47 4.84 -0.59
C GLN A 238 -0.16 5.25 -1.29
N GLU A 239 0.54 4.32 -1.95
CA GLU A 239 1.66 4.65 -2.82
C GLU A 239 1.38 4.20 -4.26
N PHE A 240 1.70 5.07 -5.22
CA PHE A 240 1.55 4.87 -6.66
C PHE A 240 2.74 5.51 -7.38
N SER A 241 2.79 5.45 -8.71
CA SER A 241 3.59 6.33 -9.56
C SER A 241 5.08 6.41 -9.15
N ALA A 242 5.59 7.58 -8.80
CA ALA A 242 6.99 7.85 -8.50
C ALA A 242 7.31 7.72 -7.00
N ALA A 243 6.32 7.43 -6.15
CA ALA A 243 6.57 7.06 -4.75
C ALA A 243 7.41 5.78 -4.60
N ALA A 244 7.47 4.92 -5.63
CA ALA A 244 8.23 3.67 -5.64
C ALA A 244 9.73 3.87 -5.29
N ASP A 245 10.36 2.84 -4.71
CA ASP A 245 11.81 2.85 -4.51
C ASP A 245 12.60 2.51 -5.79
N ALA A 246 13.94 2.46 -5.69
CA ALA A 246 14.83 2.20 -6.82
C ALA A 246 14.65 0.80 -7.47
N ARG A 247 14.00 -0.16 -6.80
CA ARG A 247 13.58 -1.46 -7.39
C ARG A 247 12.07 -1.52 -7.60
N GLY A 248 11.40 -0.38 -7.68
CA GLY A 248 9.99 -0.25 -8.02
C GLY A 248 9.01 -0.68 -6.92
N MET A 249 9.46 -0.84 -5.67
CA MET A 249 8.63 -1.34 -4.58
C MET A 249 7.74 -0.25 -3.96
N LEU A 250 6.47 -0.60 -3.80
CA LEU A 250 5.44 0.18 -3.13
C LEU A 250 5.05 -0.53 -1.82
N GLY A 251 4.93 0.24 -0.74
CA GLY A 251 4.56 -0.22 0.60
C GLY A 251 5.72 -0.74 1.44
N TRP A 252 5.59 -0.54 2.75
CA TRP A 252 6.60 -0.89 3.74
C TRP A 252 6.94 -2.38 3.74
N LEU A 253 5.97 -3.29 3.55
CA LEU A 253 6.23 -4.73 3.66
C LEU A 253 6.97 -5.26 2.43
N ARG A 254 6.62 -4.80 1.22
CA ARG A 254 7.37 -5.12 -0.01
C ARG A 254 8.80 -4.57 0.09
N ARG A 255 8.96 -3.30 0.48
CA ARG A 255 10.28 -2.69 0.72
C ARG A 255 11.06 -3.41 1.82
N TYR A 256 10.42 -3.84 2.91
CA TYR A 256 11.09 -4.59 3.99
C TYR A 256 11.62 -5.93 3.49
N LEU A 257 10.79 -6.73 2.85
CA LEU A 257 11.18 -8.04 2.32
C LEU A 257 12.24 -7.91 1.21
N ASP A 258 12.06 -6.97 0.28
CA ASP A 258 13.00 -6.71 -0.82
C ASP A 258 14.25 -5.91 -0.42
N LYS A 259 14.38 -5.34 0.79
CA LYS A 259 15.59 -4.58 1.17
C LYS A 259 16.80 -5.51 1.27
N ASP A 260 17.89 -5.18 0.57
CA ASP A 260 19.14 -5.94 0.64
C ASP A 260 19.88 -5.65 1.96
N ALA A 261 19.49 -6.36 3.01
CA ALA A 261 20.02 -6.25 4.36
C ALA A 261 19.63 -7.48 5.19
N GLY A 262 20.32 -7.71 6.31
CA GLY A 262 20.10 -8.89 7.15
C GLY A 262 20.54 -10.16 6.43
N ILE A 263 19.59 -11.02 6.07
CA ILE A 263 19.83 -12.21 5.22
C ILE A 263 19.57 -11.95 3.72
N GLY A 264 19.49 -10.68 3.31
CA GLY A 264 19.28 -10.24 1.93
C GLY A 264 17.81 -10.04 1.56
N ARG A 265 17.53 -10.00 0.26
CA ARG A 265 16.17 -9.88 -0.29
C ARG A 265 15.44 -11.21 -0.19
N ILE A 266 14.21 -11.14 0.30
CA ILE A 266 13.32 -12.28 0.49
C ILE A 266 12.28 -12.26 -0.63
N PRO A 267 12.26 -13.25 -1.55
CA PRO A 267 11.22 -13.33 -2.58
C PRO A 267 9.86 -13.59 -1.94
N PHE A 268 8.79 -13.03 -2.51
CA PHE A 268 7.45 -13.16 -1.95
C PHE A 268 6.33 -13.22 -2.99
N CYS A 269 5.22 -13.83 -2.58
CA CYS A 269 3.91 -13.71 -3.22
C CYS A 269 2.94 -13.07 -2.21
N MET A 270 2.41 -11.89 -2.53
CA MET A 270 1.36 -11.24 -1.74
C MET A 270 0.00 -11.60 -2.32
N ILE A 271 -0.75 -12.43 -1.60
CA ILE A 271 -2.08 -12.91 -2.01
C ILE A 271 -3.23 -12.09 -1.40
N GLY A 272 -2.90 -11.07 -0.60
CA GLY A 272 -3.85 -10.15 0.02
C GLY A 272 -4.17 -8.90 -0.82
N MET A 273 -5.11 -8.09 -0.33
CA MET A 273 -5.68 -6.92 -1.03
C MET A 273 -6.27 -5.90 -0.05
N PRO A 274 -6.46 -4.63 -0.46
CA PRO A 274 -7.08 -3.61 0.37
C PRO A 274 -8.44 -4.02 0.96
N GLY A 275 -8.57 -3.96 2.30
CA GLY A 275 -9.78 -4.33 3.03
C GLY A 275 -9.82 -5.77 3.56
N ALA A 276 -8.86 -6.63 3.18
CA ALA A 276 -8.81 -8.02 3.63
C ALA A 276 -8.89 -8.15 5.16
N GLY A 277 -9.73 -9.07 5.64
CA GLY A 277 -9.88 -9.41 7.05
C GLY A 277 -9.64 -10.89 7.29
N SER A 278 -8.92 -11.22 8.38
CA SER A 278 -8.56 -12.59 8.79
C SER A 278 -9.78 -13.50 8.83
N VAL A 279 -10.91 -12.99 9.33
CA VAL A 279 -12.15 -13.75 9.43
C VAL A 279 -12.66 -14.26 8.07
N ARG A 280 -12.43 -13.54 6.96
CA ARG A 280 -12.98 -13.88 5.63
C ARG A 280 -12.04 -14.69 4.74
N GLU A 281 -10.76 -14.79 5.07
CA GLU A 281 -9.76 -15.49 4.24
C GLU A 281 -10.13 -16.97 3.99
N TYR A 282 -10.74 -17.62 4.98
CA TYR A 282 -11.18 -19.02 4.92
C TYR A 282 -12.63 -19.22 5.42
N THR A 283 -13.49 -18.19 5.36
CA THR A 283 -14.93 -18.32 5.66
C THR A 283 -15.80 -17.75 4.55
N GLY A 284 -17.07 -18.15 4.50
CA GLY A 284 -17.99 -17.86 3.40
C GLY A 284 -18.36 -19.11 2.61
N THR A 285 -19.10 -18.93 1.52
CA THR A 285 -19.61 -20.01 0.65
C THR A 285 -19.61 -19.57 -0.82
N GLY A 286 -19.50 -20.53 -1.75
CA GLY A 286 -19.46 -20.25 -3.19
C GLY A 286 -18.31 -19.30 -3.55
N ALA A 287 -18.55 -18.37 -4.46
CA ALA A 287 -17.53 -17.37 -4.85
C ALA A 287 -17.29 -16.27 -3.78
N ALA A 288 -18.06 -16.24 -2.67
CA ALA A 288 -17.87 -15.27 -1.59
C ALA A 288 -16.69 -15.60 -0.64
N ILE A 289 -16.13 -16.82 -0.73
CA ILE A 289 -14.93 -17.25 -0.02
C ILE A 289 -13.74 -17.25 -0.99
N ALA A 290 -12.53 -16.99 -0.49
CA ALA A 290 -11.33 -17.06 -1.30
C ALA A 290 -10.85 -18.50 -1.52
N THR A 291 -11.40 -19.22 -2.48
CA THR A 291 -10.95 -20.58 -2.84
C THR A 291 -9.87 -20.57 -3.90
N ARG A 292 -9.97 -19.70 -4.90
CA ARG A 292 -9.17 -19.75 -6.14
C ARG A 292 -7.70 -19.51 -5.88
N ARG A 293 -7.35 -18.50 -5.09
CA ARG A 293 -5.96 -18.25 -4.67
C ARG A 293 -5.32 -19.46 -3.97
N ARG A 294 -6.11 -20.30 -3.29
CA ARG A 294 -5.62 -21.53 -2.64
C ARG A 294 -5.55 -22.69 -3.63
N ASP A 295 -6.54 -22.84 -4.50
CA ASP A 295 -6.53 -23.86 -5.56
C ASP A 295 -5.34 -23.67 -6.51
N ILE A 296 -5.03 -22.42 -6.89
CA ILE A 296 -3.84 -22.09 -7.68
C ILE A 296 -2.56 -22.51 -6.96
N ILE A 297 -2.44 -22.28 -5.64
CA ILE A 297 -1.28 -22.78 -4.87
C ILE A 297 -1.19 -24.31 -4.90
N ARG A 298 -2.32 -25.03 -4.87
CA ARG A 298 -2.36 -26.51 -4.97
C ARG A 298 -1.95 -27.00 -6.36
N GLU A 299 -2.31 -26.29 -7.43
CA GLU A 299 -1.82 -26.56 -8.80
C GLU A 299 -0.29 -26.47 -8.84
N ILE A 300 0.30 -25.44 -8.21
CA ILE A 300 1.76 -25.28 -8.14
C ILE A 300 2.43 -26.39 -7.33
N VAL A 301 1.79 -26.86 -6.26
CA VAL A 301 2.26 -28.03 -5.49
C VAL A 301 2.30 -29.29 -6.38
N ALA A 302 1.34 -29.46 -7.29
CA ALA A 302 1.37 -30.53 -8.28
C ALA A 302 2.54 -30.38 -9.26
N PHE A 303 2.84 -29.16 -9.75
CA PHE A 303 4.03 -28.90 -10.59
C PHE A 303 5.34 -29.26 -9.87
N ASN A 304 5.37 -29.08 -8.55
CA ASN A 304 6.52 -29.30 -7.68
C ASN A 304 6.60 -30.70 -7.07
N GLY A 305 5.80 -31.67 -7.54
CA GLY A 305 5.82 -33.05 -7.02
C GLY A 305 5.48 -33.13 -5.52
N GLY A 306 4.59 -32.27 -5.03
CA GLY A 306 4.15 -32.22 -3.64
C GLY A 306 4.84 -31.16 -2.76
N LYS A 307 5.74 -30.33 -3.30
CA LYS A 307 6.45 -29.28 -2.53
C LYS A 307 5.82 -27.89 -2.71
N TRP A 308 5.70 -27.13 -1.62
CA TRP A 308 5.19 -25.74 -1.66
C TRP A 308 6.03 -24.81 -2.56
N PRO A 309 5.47 -23.77 -3.20
CA PRO A 309 6.26 -22.73 -3.89
C PRO A 309 6.89 -21.67 -2.96
N PHE A 310 6.83 -21.89 -1.66
CA PHE A 310 7.33 -21.01 -0.60
C PHE A 310 7.89 -21.86 0.56
N THR A 311 8.53 -21.21 1.54
CA THR A 311 9.10 -21.87 2.73
C THR A 311 8.53 -21.33 4.04
N VAL A 312 7.93 -20.14 4.03
CA VAL A 312 7.40 -19.47 5.21
C VAL A 312 6.15 -18.68 4.84
N ILE A 313 5.23 -18.54 5.78
CA ILE A 313 4.03 -17.72 5.65
C ILE A 313 4.18 -16.48 6.51
N VAL A 314 3.84 -15.32 5.96
CA VAL A 314 3.73 -14.06 6.67
C VAL A 314 2.26 -13.71 6.85
N ASN A 315 1.84 -13.44 8.09
CA ASN A 315 0.49 -12.99 8.39
C ASN A 315 0.49 -11.57 8.97
N GLN A 316 0.08 -10.59 8.15
CA GLN A 316 -0.13 -9.19 8.52
C GLN A 316 -1.62 -8.86 8.76
N LEU A 317 -2.54 -9.77 8.41
CA LEU A 317 -3.98 -9.55 8.57
C LEU A 317 -4.37 -9.30 10.03
N GLY A 318 -5.53 -8.69 10.21
CA GLY A 318 -6.08 -8.30 11.52
C GLY A 318 -6.59 -6.87 11.53
N GLN A 319 -6.00 -5.96 10.74
CA GLN A 319 -6.32 -4.54 10.86
C GLN A 319 -7.78 -4.21 10.52
N ASN A 320 -8.39 -4.98 9.60
CA ASN A 320 -9.80 -4.84 9.20
C ASN A 320 -10.75 -5.77 9.95
N ASP A 321 -10.23 -6.68 10.79
CA ASP A 321 -11.07 -7.42 11.72
C ASP A 321 -11.52 -6.46 12.83
N THR A 322 -12.83 -6.33 13.02
CA THR A 322 -13.42 -5.40 13.98
C THR A 322 -14.25 -6.16 15.02
N SER A 323 -14.03 -5.85 16.29
CA SER A 323 -14.90 -6.26 17.40
C SER A 323 -14.60 -5.39 18.61
N THR A 324 -15.60 -5.17 19.46
CA THR A 324 -15.44 -4.61 20.81
C THR A 324 -15.01 -5.67 21.84
N LEU A 325 -15.04 -6.96 21.47
CA LEU A 325 -14.68 -8.07 22.35
C LEU A 325 -13.35 -8.69 21.93
N TYR A 326 -12.37 -8.69 22.85
CA TYR A 326 -11.07 -9.33 22.64
C TYR A 326 -11.19 -10.78 22.16
N ASN A 327 -12.06 -11.55 22.81
CA ASN A 327 -12.22 -12.97 22.51
C ASN A 327 -12.66 -13.22 21.06
N THR A 328 -13.61 -12.42 20.55
CA THR A 328 -14.06 -12.51 19.16
C THR A 328 -12.96 -12.11 18.19
N TRP A 329 -12.26 -11.00 18.46
CA TRP A 329 -11.17 -10.53 17.61
C TRP A 329 -10.04 -11.58 17.56
N PHE A 330 -9.52 -12.01 18.70
CA PHE A 330 -8.33 -12.87 18.75
C PHE A 330 -8.64 -14.32 18.43
N ASN A 331 -9.65 -14.92 19.07
CA ASN A 331 -9.93 -16.35 18.88
C ASN A 331 -10.74 -16.62 17.61
N THR A 332 -11.84 -15.90 17.39
CA THR A 332 -12.76 -16.18 16.28
C THR A 332 -12.25 -15.67 14.94
N ASN A 333 -11.57 -14.52 14.91
CA ASN A 333 -11.12 -13.91 13.64
C ASN A 333 -9.65 -14.26 13.35
N TYR A 334 -8.70 -13.78 14.17
CA TYR A 334 -7.26 -13.89 13.87
C TYR A 334 -6.71 -15.31 14.04
N ARG A 335 -6.83 -15.90 15.24
CA ARG A 335 -6.27 -17.22 15.54
C ARG A 335 -6.94 -18.33 14.72
N SER A 336 -8.25 -18.23 14.48
CA SER A 336 -8.97 -19.16 13.60
C SER A 336 -8.50 -19.10 12.15
N ASN A 337 -8.06 -17.94 11.64
CA ASN A 337 -7.39 -17.86 10.35
C ASN A 337 -6.07 -18.64 10.38
N VAL A 338 -5.22 -18.40 11.38
CA VAL A 338 -3.94 -19.10 11.55
C VAL A 338 -4.12 -20.63 11.65
N THR A 339 -5.12 -21.12 12.39
CA THR A 339 -5.45 -22.55 12.44
C THR A 339 -5.78 -23.11 11.05
N ARG A 340 -6.57 -22.40 10.25
CA ARG A 340 -6.95 -22.82 8.89
C ARG A 340 -5.76 -22.77 7.92
N ILE A 341 -4.89 -21.77 8.05
CA ILE A 341 -3.62 -21.68 7.32
C ILE A 341 -2.73 -22.89 7.64
N ARG A 342 -2.64 -23.32 8.91
CA ARG A 342 -1.89 -24.54 9.29
C ARG A 342 -2.50 -25.82 8.74
N THR A 343 -3.83 -25.91 8.64
CA THR A 343 -4.52 -27.03 8.00
C THR A 343 -4.27 -27.08 6.49
N GLU A 344 -4.24 -25.91 5.83
CA GLU A 344 -4.01 -25.77 4.39
C GLU A 344 -2.54 -26.02 4.00
N TYR A 345 -1.59 -25.54 4.82
CA TYR A 345 -0.15 -25.59 4.56
C TYR A 345 0.59 -26.30 5.73
N PRO A 346 0.38 -27.61 5.93
CA PRO A 346 1.02 -28.36 7.00
C PRO A 346 2.55 -28.28 6.92
N GLY A 347 3.18 -28.10 8.09
CA GLY A 347 4.63 -28.01 8.23
C GLY A 347 5.25 -26.68 7.83
N VAL A 348 4.48 -25.69 7.36
CA VAL A 348 5.01 -24.36 7.04
C VAL A 348 4.97 -23.43 8.25
N LYS A 349 6.10 -22.78 8.53
CA LYS A 349 6.26 -21.77 9.59
C LYS A 349 5.41 -20.53 9.29
N ILE A 350 4.70 -20.02 10.30
CA ILE A 350 3.88 -18.81 10.24
C ILE A 350 4.51 -17.72 11.10
N VAL A 351 4.92 -16.62 10.48
CA VAL A 351 5.47 -15.43 11.13
C VAL A 351 4.43 -14.31 11.14
N ALA A 352 4.06 -13.85 12.32
CA ALA A 352 3.09 -12.78 12.49
C ALA A 352 3.74 -11.39 12.42
N PHE A 353 3.03 -10.44 11.82
CA PHE A 353 3.25 -9.02 11.96
C PHE A 353 2.05 -8.46 12.74
N PRO A 354 2.20 -8.09 14.03
CA PRO A 354 1.07 -7.66 14.85
C PRO A 354 0.32 -6.47 14.24
N PRO A 355 -1.03 -6.45 14.28
CA PRO A 355 -1.83 -5.32 13.83
C PRO A 355 -1.50 -4.02 14.59
N LEU A 356 -1.75 -2.91 13.91
CA LEU A 356 -1.23 -1.60 14.30
C LEU A 356 -2.26 -0.75 15.04
N GLY A 357 -1.74 0.16 15.87
CA GLY A 357 -2.54 1.20 16.48
C GLY A 357 -3.29 2.06 15.46
N ARG A 358 -4.53 2.43 15.78
CA ARG A 358 -5.34 3.41 15.05
C ARG A 358 -5.61 4.63 15.92
N THR A 359 -5.08 5.78 15.53
CA THR A 359 -5.42 7.08 16.11
C THR A 359 -6.41 7.86 15.24
N ASP A 360 -7.07 8.84 15.85
CA ASP A 360 -7.92 9.87 15.24
C ASP A 360 -7.31 11.26 15.54
N ILE A 361 -7.62 12.25 14.72
CA ILE A 361 -7.17 13.65 14.81
C ILE A 361 -8.33 14.61 15.15
N GLN A 362 -9.56 14.11 15.29
CA GLN A 362 -10.73 14.87 15.69
C GLN A 362 -10.97 14.82 17.20
N ARG A 363 -11.35 15.96 17.77
CA ARG A 363 -11.90 16.04 19.14
C ARG A 363 -13.29 16.67 19.14
N THR A 364 -14.19 16.14 19.95
CA THR A 364 -15.48 16.78 20.25
C THR A 364 -15.25 17.98 21.15
N ILE A 365 -15.87 19.10 20.81
CA ILE A 365 -15.79 20.36 21.56
C ILE A 365 -17.19 20.94 21.82
N THR A 366 -17.28 21.89 22.75
CA THR A 366 -18.43 22.82 22.84
C THR A 366 -17.94 24.24 22.58
N LEU A 367 -18.84 25.13 22.13
CA LEU A 367 -18.51 26.50 21.76
C LEU A 367 -19.47 27.51 22.41
N THR A 368 -18.89 28.52 23.04
CA THR A 368 -19.56 29.78 23.41
C THR A 368 -18.88 30.93 22.67
N SER A 369 -19.48 32.12 22.65
CA SER A 369 -18.83 33.33 22.14
C SER A 369 -19.25 34.59 22.88
N VAL A 370 -18.40 35.61 22.76
CA VAL A 370 -18.66 37.01 23.11
C VAL A 370 -18.20 37.87 21.94
N GLY A 371 -19.13 38.55 21.27
CA GLY A 371 -18.84 39.31 20.05
C GLY A 371 -18.31 38.42 18.92
N THR A 372 -17.10 38.68 18.45
CA THR A 372 -16.41 37.95 17.38
C THR A 372 -15.37 36.95 17.89
N VAL A 373 -15.30 36.70 19.20
CA VAL A 373 -14.40 35.70 19.81
C VAL A 373 -15.21 34.48 20.25
N ALA A 374 -14.89 33.32 19.68
CA ALA A 374 -15.41 32.03 20.12
C ALA A 374 -14.45 31.38 21.12
N THR A 375 -14.99 30.78 22.17
CA THR A 375 -14.28 29.98 23.17
C THR A 375 -14.69 28.52 23.01
N ALA A 376 -13.72 27.66 22.73
CA ALA A 376 -13.89 26.23 22.62
C ALA A 376 -13.47 25.53 23.91
N THR A 377 -14.34 24.65 24.42
CA THR A 377 -14.01 23.74 25.52
C THR A 377 -13.81 22.33 24.97
N VAL A 378 -12.63 21.77 25.24
CA VAL A 378 -12.22 20.42 24.82
C VAL A 378 -12.29 19.48 26.01
N ALA A 379 -13.27 18.58 26.02
CA ALA A 379 -13.50 17.66 27.14
C ALA A 379 -12.30 16.74 27.41
N THR A 380 -11.56 16.36 26.37
CA THR A 380 -10.34 15.54 26.43
C THR A 380 -9.05 16.36 26.61
N GLY A 381 -9.17 17.66 26.88
CA GLY A 381 -8.06 18.59 27.06
C GLY A 381 -7.45 19.12 25.76
N THR A 382 -6.67 20.20 25.88
CA THR A 382 -5.95 20.90 24.79
C THR A 382 -4.51 20.39 24.61
N ALA A 383 -4.08 19.38 25.36
CA ALA A 383 -2.72 18.84 25.30
C ALA A 383 -2.30 18.49 23.85
N GLY A 384 -1.21 19.11 23.38
CA GLY A 384 -0.71 19.00 22.01
C GLY A 384 -1.14 20.13 21.06
N LEU A 385 -2.15 20.93 21.43
CA LEU A 385 -2.45 22.20 20.75
C LEU A 385 -1.43 23.27 21.12
N GLN A 386 -1.22 24.20 20.18
CA GLN A 386 -0.35 25.36 20.35
C GLN A 386 -1.04 26.63 19.86
N SER A 387 -0.87 27.74 20.57
CA SER A 387 -1.30 29.05 20.06
C SER A 387 -0.58 29.36 18.74
N GLY A 388 -1.31 29.92 17.78
CA GLY A 388 -0.82 30.08 16.40
C GLY A 388 -1.10 28.89 15.47
N GLN A 389 -1.54 27.74 15.99
CA GLN A 389 -1.93 26.59 15.16
C GLN A 389 -3.24 26.83 14.42
N THR A 390 -3.35 26.37 13.16
CA THR A 390 -4.65 26.31 12.47
C THR A 390 -5.40 25.01 12.77
N LEU A 391 -6.63 25.13 13.27
CA LEU A 391 -7.58 24.01 13.39
C LEU A 391 -8.75 24.17 12.41
N SER A 392 -9.30 23.05 11.94
CA SER A 392 -10.58 23.02 11.24
C SER A 392 -11.71 22.72 12.23
N ILE A 393 -12.71 23.60 12.27
CA ILE A 393 -13.93 23.49 13.09
C ILE A 393 -15.11 23.13 12.17
N ALA A 394 -15.86 22.09 12.52
CA ALA A 394 -17.01 21.61 11.76
C ALA A 394 -18.15 21.11 12.66
N GLY A 395 -19.37 21.06 12.12
CA GLY A 395 -20.55 20.49 12.79
C GLY A 395 -21.27 21.44 13.77
N ALA A 396 -20.88 22.72 13.81
CA ALA A 396 -21.54 23.75 14.61
C ALA A 396 -22.73 24.42 13.90
N THR A 397 -23.74 24.76 14.70
CA THR A 397 -24.88 25.60 14.34
C THR A 397 -24.97 26.76 15.35
N PRO A 398 -24.93 28.04 14.94
CA PRO A 398 -24.85 28.55 13.57
C PRO A 398 -23.60 28.15 12.80
N THR A 399 -23.71 28.13 11.47
CA THR A 399 -22.62 27.70 10.58
C THR A 399 -21.40 28.62 10.60
N ALA A 400 -21.54 29.86 11.06
CA ALA A 400 -20.47 30.86 11.15
C ALA A 400 -19.30 30.46 12.09
N TYR A 401 -19.52 29.49 12.99
CA TYR A 401 -18.46 28.92 13.82
C TYR A 401 -17.57 27.90 13.10
N ASN A 402 -17.99 27.41 11.92
CA ASN A 402 -17.25 26.41 11.14
C ASN A 402 -16.27 27.08 10.16
N GLY A 403 -15.08 26.52 10.01
CA GLY A 403 -14.02 27.08 9.16
C GLY A 403 -12.64 26.55 9.53
N SER A 404 -11.60 27.12 8.92
CA SER A 404 -10.21 26.95 9.38
C SER A 404 -9.77 28.21 10.10
N TYR A 405 -9.37 28.09 11.38
CA TYR A 405 -9.03 29.22 12.23
C TYR A 405 -7.69 29.03 12.93
N VAL A 406 -6.94 30.12 13.08
CA VAL A 406 -5.79 30.18 13.99
C VAL A 406 -6.32 30.29 15.42
N ILE A 407 -5.82 29.44 16.31
CA ILE A 407 -6.26 29.37 17.71
C ILE A 407 -5.29 30.07 18.67
N THR A 408 -5.80 30.42 19.85
CA THR A 408 -5.01 30.75 21.04
C THR A 408 -5.40 29.78 22.15
N VAL A 409 -4.47 28.93 22.60
CA VAL A 409 -4.69 28.06 23.76
C VAL A 409 -4.67 28.91 25.03
N ILE A 410 -5.68 28.78 25.88
CA ILE A 410 -5.85 29.57 27.11
C ILE A 410 -5.43 28.76 28.34
N ASP A 411 -5.89 27.50 28.41
CA ASP A 411 -5.60 26.59 29.52
C ASP A 411 -5.61 25.12 29.05
N ALA A 412 -5.57 24.17 29.99
CA ALA A 412 -5.53 22.72 29.74
C ALA A 412 -6.79 22.14 29.06
N ASN A 413 -7.88 22.90 28.98
CA ASN A 413 -9.16 22.50 28.41
C ASN A 413 -9.78 23.52 27.44
N THR A 414 -9.31 24.76 27.37
CA THR A 414 -9.90 25.80 26.53
C THR A 414 -8.93 26.46 25.54
N PHE A 415 -9.47 26.81 24.37
CA PHE A 415 -8.82 27.67 23.37
C PHE A 415 -9.82 28.66 22.78
N THR A 416 -9.35 29.78 22.24
CA THR A 416 -10.17 30.78 21.55
C THR A 416 -9.79 30.93 20.09
N TYR A 417 -10.72 31.44 19.28
CA TYR A 417 -10.48 31.86 17.90
C TYR A 417 -11.45 32.98 17.47
N ASN A 418 -11.06 33.75 16.46
CA ASN A 418 -11.90 34.81 15.90
C ASN A 418 -12.79 34.26 14.79
N PHE A 419 -14.07 34.64 14.79
CA PHE A 419 -15.08 34.23 13.81
C PHE A 419 -16.01 35.39 13.44
N ALA A 420 -16.92 35.17 12.50
CA ALA A 420 -17.79 36.23 11.97
C ALA A 420 -18.92 36.69 12.92
N GLY A 421 -19.09 36.05 14.08
CA GLY A 421 -20.21 36.27 15.00
C GLY A 421 -21.38 35.28 14.80
N GLY A 422 -22.19 35.10 15.83
CA GLY A 422 -23.33 34.17 15.83
C GLY A 422 -23.98 34.06 17.21
N THR A 423 -25.09 33.31 17.31
CA THR A 423 -25.72 33.02 18.61
C THR A 423 -24.83 32.12 19.47
N SER A 424 -24.97 32.24 20.80
CA SER A 424 -24.16 31.56 21.81
C SER A 424 -25.08 30.91 22.85
N PRO A 425 -24.85 29.65 23.29
CA PRO A 425 -23.82 28.72 22.80
C PRO A 425 -24.13 28.22 21.38
N ALA A 426 -23.11 27.71 20.68
CA ALA A 426 -23.33 26.95 19.46
C ALA A 426 -23.82 25.53 19.80
N THR A 427 -24.56 24.92 18.87
CA THR A 427 -25.15 23.59 18.99
C THR A 427 -24.66 22.67 17.87
N GLY A 428 -24.98 21.37 17.95
CA GLY A 428 -24.57 20.36 16.96
C GLY A 428 -23.47 19.41 17.46
N THR A 429 -22.99 18.54 16.57
CA THR A 429 -21.87 17.62 16.88
C THR A 429 -20.57 18.30 16.48
N ILE A 430 -20.11 19.23 17.31
CA ILE A 430 -18.99 20.12 16.99
C ILE A 430 -17.65 19.39 17.14
N ARG A 431 -16.79 19.51 16.14
CA ARG A 431 -15.47 18.86 16.09
C ARG A 431 -14.36 19.85 15.74
N ALA A 432 -13.21 19.67 16.38
CA ALA A 432 -11.96 20.35 16.05
C ALA A 432 -10.92 19.34 15.54
N ASN A 433 -10.31 19.61 14.39
CA ASN A 433 -9.34 18.74 13.70
C ASN A 433 -8.03 19.49 13.42
N ASP A 434 -6.89 18.90 13.79
CA ASP A 434 -5.54 19.48 13.64
C ASP A 434 -4.73 18.98 12.44
N LEU A 435 -5.34 18.11 11.60
CA LEU A 435 -4.73 17.42 10.47
C LEU A 435 -3.61 16.42 10.82
N GLY A 436 -3.31 16.19 12.10
CA GLY A 436 -2.22 15.33 12.56
C GLY A 436 -0.87 16.05 12.71
N LEU A 437 -0.87 17.35 13.00
CA LEU A 437 0.36 18.14 13.16
C LEU A 437 1.21 17.61 14.33
N ASN A 438 0.58 17.35 15.48
CA ASN A 438 1.26 16.89 16.70
C ASN A 438 0.63 15.59 17.23
N ALA A 439 1.45 14.55 17.46
CA ALA A 439 0.97 13.28 17.99
C ALA A 439 0.24 13.42 19.34
N ASN A 440 0.59 14.42 20.16
CA ASN A 440 -0.09 14.67 21.43
C ASN A 440 -1.59 14.95 21.28
N TYR A 441 -1.99 15.67 20.22
CA TYR A 441 -3.39 15.99 19.97
C TYR A 441 -4.22 14.79 19.47
N GLN A 442 -3.58 13.79 18.85
CA GLN A 442 -4.26 12.59 18.38
C GLN A 442 -4.96 11.84 19.53
N LEU A 443 -6.16 11.33 19.30
CA LEU A 443 -6.86 10.43 20.21
C LEU A 443 -6.68 8.98 19.77
N TYR A 444 -6.73 8.04 20.70
CA TYR A 444 -6.92 6.64 20.34
C TYR A 444 -8.36 6.44 19.86
N THR A 445 -8.54 5.70 18.76
CA THR A 445 -9.89 5.30 18.35
C THR A 445 -10.49 4.34 19.40
N ALA A 446 -11.82 4.23 19.48
CA ALA A 446 -12.48 3.27 20.38
C ALA A 446 -12.05 1.82 20.11
N GLN A 447 -11.62 1.53 18.87
CA GLN A 447 -11.02 0.28 18.44
C GLN A 447 -9.52 0.16 18.81
N ASN A 448 -8.99 1.00 19.71
CA ASN A 448 -7.55 1.10 19.98
C ASN A 448 -7.14 1.71 21.35
N SER A 449 -7.94 1.59 22.42
CA SER A 449 -7.70 2.30 23.69
C SER A 449 -6.56 1.79 24.62
N TYR A 450 -5.36 1.61 24.08
CA TYR A 450 -4.33 2.64 24.27
C TYR A 450 -3.67 2.94 25.65
N PRO A 451 -3.84 2.22 26.79
CA PRO A 451 -3.60 2.82 28.10
C PRO A 451 -2.12 2.72 28.53
N ALA A 452 -1.74 3.51 29.53
CA ALA A 452 -0.43 3.49 30.17
C ALA A 452 -0.42 2.74 31.52
N ASP A 453 -1.59 2.34 32.02
CA ASP A 453 -1.78 1.80 33.37
C ASP A 453 -2.89 0.74 33.50
N GLY A 454 -2.49 -0.47 33.88
CA GLY A 454 -3.26 -1.33 34.80
C GLY A 454 -4.29 -2.30 34.21
N THR A 455 -5.29 -1.83 33.46
CA THR A 455 -6.46 -2.68 33.09
C THR A 455 -6.91 -2.48 31.63
N ASP A 456 -6.46 -3.36 30.73
CA ASP A 456 -6.72 -3.27 29.28
C ASP A 456 -8.19 -3.49 28.90
N ALA A 457 -8.93 -2.38 28.77
CA ALA A 457 -10.29 -2.34 28.22
C ALA A 457 -10.34 -2.19 26.68
N SER A 458 -9.22 -2.40 25.97
CA SER A 458 -9.10 -2.22 24.52
C SER A 458 -8.81 -3.50 23.73
N GLY A 459 -8.23 -4.51 24.39
CA GLY A 459 -7.89 -5.80 23.82
C GLY A 459 -6.75 -5.80 22.79
N LYS A 460 -6.41 -4.68 22.14
CA LYS A 460 -5.36 -4.63 21.12
C LYS A 460 -3.93 -4.60 21.68
N TRP A 461 -3.74 -4.18 22.92
CA TRP A 461 -2.46 -4.37 23.61
C TRP A 461 -2.25 -5.81 24.00
N ARG A 462 -3.26 -6.39 24.67
CA ARG A 462 -3.29 -7.82 24.94
C ARG A 462 -3.07 -8.61 23.65
N LEU A 463 -3.69 -8.23 22.54
CA LEU A 463 -3.45 -8.85 21.24
C LEU A 463 -1.98 -8.82 20.83
N ARG A 464 -1.35 -7.64 20.80
CA ARG A 464 0.06 -7.53 20.39
C ARG A 464 0.94 -8.35 21.33
N ALA A 465 0.70 -8.28 22.64
CA ALA A 465 1.41 -9.08 23.63
C ALA A 465 1.19 -10.60 23.42
N ASP A 466 -0.05 -11.03 23.21
CA ASP A 466 -0.46 -12.42 22.99
C ASP A 466 0.11 -12.97 21.66
N ILE A 467 0.29 -12.14 20.62
CA ILE A 467 1.00 -12.49 19.38
C ILE A 467 2.52 -12.58 19.61
N LEU A 468 3.14 -11.59 20.25
CA LEU A 468 4.59 -11.59 20.51
C LEU A 468 5.01 -12.72 21.46
N ALA A 469 4.16 -13.06 22.42
CA ALA A 469 4.29 -14.22 23.30
C ALA A 469 3.80 -15.53 22.66
N LYS A 470 3.31 -15.50 21.41
CA LYS A 470 2.91 -16.66 20.58
C LYS A 470 1.85 -17.55 21.24
N THR A 471 0.99 -16.93 22.03
CA THR A 471 0.00 -17.60 22.87
C THR A 471 -0.97 -18.43 22.02
N SER A 472 -1.43 -19.55 22.58
CA SER A 472 -2.41 -20.43 21.92
C SER A 472 -2.03 -20.87 20.49
N ALA A 473 -0.72 -20.90 20.16
CA ALA A 473 -0.15 -21.19 18.84
C ALA A 473 -0.62 -20.24 17.71
N CYS A 474 -0.90 -18.98 18.02
CA CYS A 474 -1.32 -17.96 17.05
C CYS A 474 -0.26 -17.59 15.99
N CYS A 475 0.98 -18.03 16.15
CA CYS A 475 2.07 -18.03 15.17
C CYS A 475 3.24 -18.88 15.70
N ASP A 476 4.26 -19.10 14.86
CA ASP A 476 5.52 -19.75 15.27
C ASP A 476 6.59 -18.71 15.65
N ASP A 477 6.55 -17.57 14.99
CA ASP A 477 7.36 -16.39 15.29
C ASP A 477 6.57 -15.09 15.11
N ALA A 478 7.11 -13.98 15.58
CA ALA A 478 6.53 -12.66 15.38
C ALA A 478 7.61 -11.59 15.23
N ILE A 479 7.41 -10.70 14.25
CA ILE A 479 8.27 -9.53 14.01
C ILE A 479 7.54 -8.30 14.54
N ASP A 480 8.08 -7.69 15.60
CA ASP A 480 7.47 -6.51 16.22
C ASP A 480 7.83 -5.25 15.42
N THR A 481 6.84 -4.67 14.74
CA THR A 481 7.05 -3.45 13.96
C THR A 481 6.80 -2.19 14.78
N TYR A 482 6.25 -2.29 16.00
CA TYR A 482 5.69 -1.18 16.76
C TYR A 482 6.58 0.08 16.82
N ALA A 483 7.87 -0.07 17.12
CA ALA A 483 8.82 1.05 17.22
C ALA A 483 9.02 1.84 15.90
N ALA A 484 8.70 1.23 14.76
CA ALA A 484 8.74 1.86 13.45
C ALA A 484 7.46 2.65 13.11
N TRP A 485 6.34 2.35 13.78
CA TRP A 485 5.02 2.93 13.50
C TRP A 485 4.58 4.03 14.46
N VAL A 486 5.22 4.16 15.63
CA VAL A 486 4.79 5.13 16.66
C VAL A 486 5.62 6.40 16.73
N SER A 487 4.96 7.44 17.22
CA SER A 487 5.55 8.70 17.66
C SER A 487 6.59 8.49 18.75
N GLY A 488 7.67 9.26 18.69
CA GLY A 488 8.66 9.37 19.76
C GLY A 488 8.22 10.27 20.91
N VAL A 489 7.18 11.10 20.72
CA VAL A 489 6.64 12.01 21.76
C VAL A 489 5.38 11.47 22.43
N LYS A 490 4.67 10.51 21.81
CA LYS A 490 3.51 9.83 22.39
C LYS A 490 3.47 8.35 22.02
N ALA A 491 3.68 7.49 23.02
CA ALA A 491 3.52 6.04 22.87
C ALA A 491 2.15 5.69 22.23
N GLY A 492 2.12 4.70 21.35
CA GLY A 492 0.87 4.20 20.74
C GLY A 492 0.21 5.11 19.69
N ALA A 493 0.64 6.35 19.54
CA ALA A 493 0.14 7.27 18.53
C ALA A 493 0.99 7.25 17.26
N TRP A 494 0.41 7.60 16.11
CA TRP A 494 1.17 7.81 14.88
C TRP A 494 2.06 9.06 15.01
N PRO A 495 3.25 9.10 14.40
CA PRO A 495 4.07 10.30 14.39
C PRO A 495 3.31 11.51 13.84
N GLY A 496 3.41 12.64 14.52
CA GLY A 496 2.87 13.91 14.03
C GLY A 496 3.74 14.49 12.90
N MET A 497 3.20 15.40 12.09
CA MET A 497 3.98 16.08 11.03
C MET A 497 5.22 16.82 11.56
N LEU A 498 5.24 17.20 12.85
CA LEU A 498 6.41 17.79 13.53
C LEU A 498 7.57 16.81 13.77
N GLU A 499 7.34 15.49 13.69
CA GLU A 499 8.37 14.47 13.89
C GLU A 499 9.07 14.07 12.57
N PHE A 500 8.48 14.43 11.43
CA PHE A 500 9.07 14.18 10.11
C PHE A 500 9.98 15.34 9.67
N PRO A 501 11.01 15.05 8.86
CA PRO A 501 11.84 16.08 8.25
C PRO A 501 11.01 17.11 7.45
N SER A 502 11.11 18.38 7.83
CA SER A 502 10.53 19.52 7.11
C SER A 502 11.58 20.29 6.30
N THR A 503 11.14 21.24 5.50
CA THR A 503 12.00 22.19 4.76
C THR A 503 11.35 23.57 4.73
N THR A 504 12.02 24.58 4.19
CA THR A 504 11.47 25.94 4.03
C THR A 504 11.49 26.38 2.57
N LEU A 505 10.56 27.28 2.22
CA LEU A 505 10.58 27.99 0.93
C LEU A 505 11.80 28.92 0.87
N THR A 506 12.58 28.81 -0.21
CA THR A 506 13.73 29.70 -0.52
C THR A 506 13.36 30.84 -1.46
N ALA A 507 12.17 30.80 -2.05
CA ALA A 507 11.56 31.87 -2.81
C ALA A 507 10.06 31.94 -2.50
N GLN A 508 9.45 33.11 -2.69
CA GLN A 508 7.99 33.25 -2.62
C GLN A 508 7.34 32.53 -3.80
N SER A 509 6.21 31.84 -3.56
CA SER A 509 5.31 31.37 -4.62
C SER A 509 3.99 32.14 -4.53
N GLY A 510 3.44 32.54 -5.67
CA GLY A 510 2.29 33.46 -5.73
C GLY A 510 2.65 34.95 -5.59
N THR A 511 1.87 35.82 -6.25
CA THR A 511 2.02 37.28 -6.13
C THR A 511 0.72 38.03 -5.84
N ASP A 512 -0.43 37.53 -6.29
CA ASP A 512 -1.70 38.27 -6.32
C ASP A 512 -2.84 37.61 -5.51
N GLY A 513 -2.71 36.34 -5.11
CA GLY A 513 -3.79 35.59 -4.47
C GLY A 513 -4.82 34.99 -5.43
N VAL A 514 -4.60 35.12 -6.76
CA VAL A 514 -5.59 34.83 -7.81
C VAL A 514 -5.06 33.79 -8.79
N ALA A 515 -3.87 34.00 -9.36
CA ALA A 515 -3.27 33.03 -10.27
C ALA A 515 -2.85 31.76 -9.52
N THR A 516 -3.05 30.58 -10.12
CA THR A 516 -2.64 29.31 -9.51
C THR A 516 -1.20 28.98 -9.89
N TYR A 517 -0.33 28.84 -8.88
CA TYR A 517 1.09 28.54 -9.05
C TYR A 517 1.31 27.07 -8.72
N THR A 518 1.90 26.31 -9.66
CA THR A 518 2.13 24.87 -9.56
C THR A 518 3.55 24.50 -9.13
N THR A 519 4.37 25.47 -8.72
CA THR A 519 5.76 25.23 -8.29
C THR A 519 6.09 25.96 -6.99
N ILE A 520 6.92 25.31 -6.16
CA ILE A 520 7.58 25.90 -5.01
C ILE A 520 9.07 25.54 -5.03
N THR A 521 9.93 26.47 -4.64
CA THR A 521 11.37 26.23 -4.48
C THR A 521 11.69 26.16 -3.00
N VAL A 522 12.38 25.09 -2.59
CA VAL A 522 12.68 24.80 -1.18
C VAL A 522 14.19 24.72 -0.92
N ALA A 523 14.58 24.73 0.35
CA ALA A 523 15.98 24.58 0.75
C ALA A 523 16.53 23.17 0.48
N ASP A 524 15.66 22.17 0.59
CA ASP A 524 15.97 20.75 0.43
C ASP A 524 14.65 20.00 0.12
N ALA A 525 14.53 19.45 -1.08
CA ALA A 525 13.40 18.60 -1.50
C ALA A 525 13.69 17.09 -1.41
N SER A 526 14.94 16.68 -1.14
CA SER A 526 15.38 15.27 -1.19
C SER A 526 14.69 14.37 -0.16
N LYS A 527 14.09 14.97 0.87
CA LYS A 527 13.30 14.28 1.90
C LYS A 527 11.88 13.90 1.45
N TYR A 528 11.40 14.36 0.29
CA TYR A 528 10.04 14.10 -0.18
C TYR A 528 10.01 13.15 -1.38
N ARG A 529 8.82 12.62 -1.66
CA ARG A 529 8.51 11.86 -2.88
C ARG A 529 7.25 12.40 -3.55
N PRO A 530 7.06 12.17 -4.86
CA PRO A 530 5.77 12.43 -5.51
C PRO A 530 4.58 11.73 -4.84
N GLU A 531 3.38 12.17 -5.24
CA GLU A 531 2.08 11.76 -4.69
C GLU A 531 1.85 12.11 -3.19
N GLN A 532 2.86 12.61 -2.49
CA GLN A 532 2.77 13.05 -1.10
C GLN A 532 2.02 14.38 -0.96
N PRO A 533 1.05 14.49 -0.03
CA PRO A 533 0.51 15.77 0.39
C PRO A 533 1.46 16.53 1.32
N LEU A 534 1.66 17.80 1.03
CA LEU A 534 2.39 18.79 1.80
C LEU A 534 1.41 19.76 2.46
N ASN A 535 1.71 20.16 3.70
CA ASN A 535 1.10 21.30 4.37
C ASN A 535 2.15 22.40 4.51
N ILE A 536 1.80 23.60 4.07
CA ILE A 536 2.68 24.76 4.04
C ILE A 536 2.19 25.77 5.08
N TYR A 537 3.07 26.18 5.97
CA TYR A 537 2.78 26.99 7.14
C TYR A 537 3.56 28.31 7.13
N SER A 538 2.98 29.37 7.68
CA SER A 538 3.60 30.69 7.74
C SER A 538 4.70 30.79 8.79
N GLY A 539 5.81 31.44 8.44
CA GLY A 539 6.87 31.83 9.37
C GLY A 539 7.69 30.66 9.94
N PRO A 540 8.77 30.96 10.69
CA PRO A 540 9.70 29.94 11.19
C PRO A 540 9.07 29.01 12.24
N GLU A 541 8.08 29.47 13.00
CA GLU A 541 7.30 28.62 13.92
C GLU A 541 6.48 27.57 13.16
N GLY A 542 5.95 27.92 11.98
CA GLY A 542 5.31 26.99 11.06
C GLY A 542 4.10 26.25 11.65
N LEU A 543 3.18 27.00 12.25
CA LEU A 543 1.95 26.51 12.91
C LEU A 543 0.64 26.96 12.23
N ALA A 544 0.56 28.19 11.70
CA ALA A 544 -0.61 28.65 10.95
C ALA A 544 -0.51 28.17 9.49
N ARG A 545 -1.49 27.37 9.04
CA ARG A 545 -1.48 26.70 7.73
C ARG A 545 -1.95 27.67 6.64
N LEU A 546 -1.10 27.88 5.64
CA LEU A 546 -1.41 28.65 4.43
C LEU A 546 -2.07 27.81 3.35
N SER A 547 -1.55 26.60 3.10
CA SER A 547 -1.96 25.78 1.95
C SER A 547 -1.73 24.29 2.19
N THR A 548 -2.52 23.45 1.53
CA THR A 548 -2.30 22.00 1.41
C THR A 548 -2.23 21.67 -0.08
N GLN A 549 -1.19 20.97 -0.52
CA GLN A 549 -0.92 20.67 -1.94
C GLN A 549 -0.35 19.26 -2.07
N THR A 550 -0.54 18.59 -3.21
CA THR A 550 0.08 17.28 -3.48
C THR A 550 1.26 17.42 -4.44
N ILE A 551 2.37 16.75 -4.16
CA ILE A 551 3.54 16.71 -5.05
C ILE A 551 3.20 15.92 -6.31
N VAL A 552 3.50 16.52 -7.47
CA VAL A 552 3.42 15.89 -8.80
C VAL A 552 4.79 15.41 -9.25
N SER A 553 5.84 16.22 -9.05
CA SER A 553 7.22 15.85 -9.39
C SER A 553 8.23 16.69 -8.60
N ILE A 554 9.48 16.22 -8.54
CA ILE A 554 10.60 16.90 -7.87
C ILE A 554 11.77 16.98 -8.85
N ALA A 555 12.34 18.18 -9.03
CA ALA A 555 13.49 18.43 -9.88
C ALA A 555 14.52 19.26 -9.10
N GLY A 556 15.54 18.59 -8.56
CA GLY A 556 16.47 19.21 -7.61
C GLY A 556 15.71 19.73 -6.39
N ASN A 557 15.77 21.04 -6.14
CA ASN A 557 15.07 21.73 -5.06
C ASN A 557 13.76 22.42 -5.47
N VAL A 558 13.28 22.18 -6.70
CA VAL A 558 11.97 22.64 -7.17
C VAL A 558 10.97 21.48 -7.06
N ILE A 559 9.84 21.74 -6.41
CA ILE A 559 8.74 20.80 -6.27
C ILE A 559 7.58 21.31 -7.14
N THR A 560 7.15 20.49 -8.09
CA THR A 560 5.90 20.71 -8.83
C THR A 560 4.75 20.10 -8.04
N THR A 561 3.64 20.83 -7.91
CA THR A 561 2.47 20.42 -7.12
C THR A 561 1.18 20.54 -7.92
N THR A 562 0.07 20.09 -7.34
CA THR A 562 -1.30 20.39 -7.81
C THR A 562 -1.63 21.90 -7.88
N GLY A 563 -0.78 22.72 -7.28
CA GLY A 563 -0.84 24.18 -7.29
C GLY A 563 -1.73 24.80 -6.23
N SER A 564 -1.55 26.10 -6.04
CA SER A 564 -2.39 26.94 -5.17
C SER A 564 -2.38 28.39 -5.63
N ALA A 565 -3.47 29.11 -5.38
CA ALA A 565 -3.54 30.55 -5.56
C ALA A 565 -3.06 31.34 -4.31
N VAL A 566 -2.88 30.67 -3.18
CA VAL A 566 -2.41 31.31 -1.94
C VAL A 566 -0.98 31.80 -2.11
N VAL A 567 -0.69 33.05 -1.73
CA VAL A 567 0.68 33.57 -1.65
C VAL A 567 1.42 32.87 -0.50
N LEU A 568 2.56 32.27 -0.81
CA LEU A 568 3.42 31.52 0.10
C LEU A 568 4.75 32.26 0.26
N PRO A 569 4.94 33.04 1.34
CA PRO A 569 6.16 33.81 1.55
C PRO A 569 7.42 32.94 1.64
N ILE A 570 8.57 33.53 1.32
CA ILE A 570 9.88 32.97 1.64
C ILE A 570 9.97 32.65 3.15
N GLY A 571 10.63 31.54 3.50
CA GLY A 571 10.72 31.06 4.88
C GLY A 571 9.48 30.30 5.38
N SER A 572 8.39 30.20 4.59
CA SER A 572 7.26 29.33 4.93
C SER A 572 7.73 27.88 5.07
N VAL A 573 7.26 27.19 6.12
CA VAL A 573 7.68 25.82 6.44
C VAL A 573 6.80 24.82 5.72
N VAL A 574 7.42 23.91 4.99
CA VAL A 574 6.79 22.81 4.26
C VAL A 574 6.92 21.55 5.09
N ARG A 575 5.80 20.90 5.41
CA ARG A 575 5.75 19.65 6.18
C ARG A 575 5.03 18.56 5.38
N PRO A 576 5.50 17.31 5.40
CA PRO A 576 4.83 16.21 4.74
C PRO A 576 3.67 15.67 5.60
N SER A 577 2.62 15.18 4.95
CA SER A 577 1.58 14.41 5.63
C SER A 577 2.02 12.95 5.81
N ALA A 578 1.78 12.40 6.99
CA ALA A 578 2.14 11.02 7.36
C ALA A 578 1.16 9.97 6.80
N ALA A 579 -0.12 10.34 6.66
CA ALA A 579 -1.22 9.51 6.20
C ALA A 579 -2.34 10.40 5.62
N PRO A 580 -3.29 9.85 4.84
CA PRO A 580 -4.50 10.57 4.44
C PRO A 580 -5.30 11.02 5.66
N GLN A 581 -5.80 12.25 5.66
CA GLN A 581 -6.94 12.60 6.51
C GLN A 581 -8.21 12.07 5.84
N GLU A 582 -8.67 10.89 6.25
CA GLU A 582 -9.91 10.28 5.73
C GLU A 582 -11.12 11.21 5.96
N SER A 583 -12.05 11.30 5.01
CA SER A 583 -13.19 12.23 5.10
C SER A 583 -14.36 11.72 5.94
N SER A 584 -14.33 10.43 6.31
CA SER A 584 -15.32 9.75 7.14
C SER A 584 -14.91 9.70 8.62
N THR A 585 -15.89 9.77 9.53
CA THR A 585 -15.65 9.65 10.98
C THR A 585 -15.62 8.16 11.41
N PRO A 586 -14.70 7.73 12.30
CA PRO A 586 -13.53 8.45 12.84
C PRO A 586 -12.44 8.65 11.78
N VAL A 587 -11.80 9.82 11.78
CA VAL A 587 -10.76 10.17 10.78
C VAL A 587 -9.45 9.56 11.20
N SER A 588 -9.10 8.40 10.64
CA SER A 588 -8.03 7.59 11.22
C SER A 588 -6.72 7.60 10.43
N LEU A 589 -5.61 7.86 11.12
CA LEU A 589 -4.26 7.73 10.57
C LEU A 589 -3.88 6.24 10.54
N VAL A 590 -4.15 5.57 9.41
CA VAL A 590 -3.96 4.11 9.27
C VAL A 590 -3.11 3.73 8.07
N HIS A 591 -3.23 4.48 6.98
CA HIS A 591 -2.58 4.16 5.73
C HIS A 591 -1.37 5.09 5.51
N PRO A 592 -0.13 4.59 5.48
CA PRO A 592 1.06 5.45 5.42
C PRO A 592 1.25 6.07 4.03
N TYR A 593 1.51 7.38 4.00
CA TYR A 593 2.04 8.08 2.82
C TYR A 593 3.56 7.87 2.67
N PRO A 594 4.17 8.24 1.53
CA PRO A 594 5.54 7.83 1.20
C PRO A 594 6.60 8.15 2.26
N ILE A 595 6.59 9.33 2.92
CA ILE A 595 7.53 9.64 4.02
C ILE A 595 7.40 8.67 5.20
N MET A 596 6.17 8.23 5.50
CA MET A 596 5.91 7.33 6.62
C MET A 596 6.34 5.92 6.24
N VAL A 597 6.12 5.49 4.99
CA VAL A 597 6.66 4.22 4.48
C VAL A 597 8.19 4.19 4.62
N ASP A 598 8.87 5.28 4.25
CA ASP A 598 10.34 5.39 4.38
C ASP A 598 10.80 5.38 5.84
N TRP A 599 10.10 6.11 6.72
CA TRP A 599 10.33 6.08 8.16
C TRP A 599 10.20 4.67 8.74
N ILE A 600 9.13 3.93 8.37
CA ILE A 600 8.88 2.56 8.80
C ILE A 600 10.03 1.64 8.33
N VAL A 601 10.33 1.64 7.03
CA VAL A 601 11.38 0.78 6.43
C VAL A 601 12.79 1.16 6.92
N GLY A 602 12.99 2.42 7.29
CA GLY A 602 14.22 2.91 7.90
C GLY A 602 14.41 2.42 9.34
N LYS A 603 13.32 2.30 10.12
CA LYS A 603 13.33 1.88 11.53
C LYS A 603 13.14 0.38 11.76
N MET A 604 12.60 -0.36 10.79
CA MET A 604 12.43 -1.82 10.92
C MET A 604 13.77 -2.54 10.86
N ASP A 605 14.09 -3.27 11.94
CA ASP A 605 15.30 -4.10 12.02
C ASP A 605 15.31 -5.18 10.92
N GLN A 606 16.41 -5.23 10.19
CA GLN A 606 16.65 -6.20 9.13
C GLN A 606 17.21 -7.52 9.67
N GLY A 607 17.76 -7.52 10.89
CA GLY A 607 18.14 -8.72 11.63
C GLY A 607 16.95 -9.65 11.87
N GLU A 608 15.78 -9.10 12.17
CA GLU A 608 14.51 -9.83 12.36
C GLU A 608 14.13 -10.74 11.18
N LYS A 609 14.66 -10.52 9.96
CA LYS A 609 14.47 -11.43 8.82
C LYS A 609 14.93 -12.86 9.08
N VAL A 610 15.83 -13.11 10.04
CA VAL A 610 16.20 -14.49 10.43
C VAL A 610 15.01 -15.31 10.93
N LYS A 611 13.96 -14.65 11.45
CA LYS A 611 12.70 -15.30 11.85
C LYS A 611 11.94 -15.89 10.66
N LEU A 612 12.20 -15.42 9.44
CA LEU A 612 11.60 -15.96 8.21
C LEU A 612 12.25 -17.26 7.74
N VAL A 613 13.41 -17.64 8.27
CA VAL A 613 14.02 -18.96 7.99
C VAL A 613 13.10 -20.06 8.53
N ALA A 614 12.84 -21.05 7.68
CA ALA A 614 11.91 -22.15 7.92
C ALA A 614 12.37 -23.09 9.05
#